data_AF-A0A0M4CWD5-F1
#
_entry.id   AF-A0A0M4CWD5-F1
#
_cell.length_a   1.000
_cell.length_b   1.000
_cell.length_c   1.000
_cell.angle_alpha   90.00
_cell.angle_beta   90.00
_cell.angle_gamma   90.00
#
_symmetry.space_group_name_H-M   'P 1'
#
loop_
_entity.id
_entity.type
_entity.pdbx_description
1 polymer ?
#
loop_
_entity_poly.entity_id
_entity_poly.type
_entity_poly.pdbx_seq_one_letter_code
_entity_poly.pdbx_strand_id
1 'polypeptide(L)'
;MSEIRDTYWTTHVGDSDEASAIVAYLAQQGGDIVEIHKVFADLGLDELSGNYTDTEVDGFGDAFLVVVSLAVLMAENKAHGAVDLGDFGGVAQTIRLHVESKENTQINTALKYFALSPEDHTVAERFDEDELTELADLLEQLRGQLD
;
A
#
# COMPACT_ATOMS: atom_id res chain seq x y z
N MET A 1 -7.00 0.99 -19.12
CA MET A 1 -7.21 0.40 -17.78
C MET A 1 -5.84 0.02 -17.28
N SER A 2 -5.51 0.34 -16.04
CA SER A 2 -4.18 0.09 -15.48
C SER A 2 -4.05 -1.38 -15.10
N GLU A 3 -3.08 -2.08 -15.69
CA GLU A 3 -2.78 -3.48 -15.34
C GLU A 3 -2.37 -3.62 -13.87
N ILE A 4 -1.75 -2.59 -13.28
CA ILE A 4 -1.35 -2.56 -11.87
C ILE A 4 -2.60 -2.52 -10.98
N ARG A 5 -3.54 -1.63 -11.28
CA ARG A 5 -4.81 -1.55 -10.55
C ARG A 5 -5.61 -2.84 -10.67
N ASP A 6 -5.79 -3.35 -11.89
CA ASP A 6 -6.58 -4.56 -12.12
C ASP A 6 -5.97 -5.77 -11.39
N THR A 7 -4.64 -5.88 -11.37
CA THR A 7 -3.93 -7.02 -10.75
C THR A 7 -3.88 -6.94 -9.23
N TYR A 8 -3.46 -5.80 -8.67
CA TYR A 8 -3.14 -5.70 -7.24
C TYR A 8 -4.24 -5.01 -6.42
N TRP A 9 -4.90 -4.00 -6.99
CA TRP A 9 -5.90 -3.24 -6.25
C TRP A 9 -7.23 -3.99 -6.20
N THR A 10 -7.77 -4.36 -7.35
CA THR A 10 -9.13 -4.90 -7.47
C THR A 10 -9.27 -6.30 -6.85
N THR A 11 -8.20 -7.08 -6.80
CA THR A 11 -8.25 -8.48 -6.35
C THR A 11 -8.34 -8.60 -4.82
N HIS A 12 -7.48 -7.88 -4.07
CA HIS A 12 -7.30 -8.13 -2.63
C HIS A 12 -7.22 -6.88 -1.75
N VAL A 13 -7.02 -5.69 -2.32
CA VAL A 13 -6.65 -4.49 -1.54
C VAL A 13 -7.76 -3.45 -1.53
N GLY A 14 -8.40 -3.21 -2.67
CA GLY A 14 -9.22 -2.04 -2.94
C GLY A 14 -10.55 -1.96 -2.19
N ASP A 15 -11.08 -3.10 -1.73
CA ASP A 15 -12.30 -3.16 -0.92
C ASP A 15 -12.02 -3.04 0.60
N SER A 16 -10.76 -2.90 1.01
CA SER A 16 -10.40 -2.75 2.43
C SER A 16 -10.67 -1.33 2.96
N ASP A 17 -10.97 -1.25 4.26
CA ASP A 17 -11.12 0.02 4.97
C ASP A 17 -9.80 0.80 4.95
N GLU A 18 -8.66 0.10 5.05
CA GLU A 18 -7.31 0.67 4.99
C GLU A 18 -7.03 1.35 3.65
N ALA A 19 -7.41 0.71 2.53
CA ALA A 19 -7.29 1.27 1.19
C ALA A 19 -8.15 2.53 1.01
N SER A 20 -9.40 2.49 1.49
CA SER A 20 -10.31 3.63 1.46
C SER A 20 -9.77 4.80 2.29
N ALA A 21 -9.25 4.52 3.49
CA ALA A 21 -8.69 5.52 4.39
C ALA A 21 -7.46 6.20 3.79
N ILE A 22 -6.53 5.44 3.20
CA ILE A 22 -5.31 6.03 2.64
C ILE A 22 -5.60 6.85 1.38
N VAL A 23 -6.50 6.40 0.50
CA VAL A 23 -6.89 7.18 -0.69
C VAL A 23 -7.58 8.49 -0.29
N ALA A 24 -8.45 8.44 0.71
CA ALA A 24 -9.09 9.66 1.25
C ALA A 24 -8.06 10.61 1.90
N TYR A 25 -7.06 10.07 2.60
CA TYR A 25 -5.97 10.85 3.18
C TYR A 25 -5.13 11.56 2.10
N LEU A 26 -4.74 10.84 1.06
CA LEU A 26 -3.94 11.38 -0.05
C LEU A 26 -4.69 12.50 -0.79
N ALA A 27 -6.00 12.36 -0.98
CA ALA A 27 -6.83 13.40 -1.58
C ALA A 27 -6.80 14.70 -0.75
N GLN A 28 -6.79 14.59 0.58
CA GLN A 28 -6.78 15.75 1.50
C GLN A 28 -5.45 16.50 1.55
N GLN A 29 -4.34 15.90 1.10
CA GLN A 29 -3.04 16.58 1.05
C GLN A 29 -3.04 17.81 0.11
N GLY A 30 -3.99 17.87 -0.84
CA GLY A 30 -4.32 19.07 -1.62
C GLY A 30 -3.23 19.57 -2.57
N GLY A 31 -2.13 18.83 -2.73
CA GLY A 31 -1.01 19.17 -3.61
C GLY A 31 -0.88 18.24 -4.81
N ASP A 32 -0.29 18.74 -5.91
CA ASP A 32 0.05 17.93 -7.10
C ASP A 32 1.11 16.85 -6.81
N ILE A 33 1.95 17.07 -5.79
CA ILE A 33 2.99 16.13 -5.35
C ILE A 33 2.77 15.83 -3.87
N VAL A 34 2.60 14.56 -3.55
CA VAL A 34 2.53 14.04 -2.18
C VAL A 34 3.87 13.41 -1.82
N GLU A 35 4.44 13.88 -0.72
CA GLU A 35 5.69 13.39 -0.16
C GLU A 35 5.42 12.17 0.73
N ILE A 36 5.81 10.97 0.30
CA ILE A 36 5.52 9.73 1.04
C ILE A 36 6.20 9.71 2.41
N HIS A 37 7.36 10.35 2.55
CA HIS A 37 8.02 10.49 3.85
C HIS A 37 7.15 11.25 4.88
N LYS A 38 6.28 12.17 4.44
CA LYS A 38 5.33 12.88 5.34
C LYS A 38 4.16 11.97 5.71
N VAL A 39 3.62 11.23 4.74
CA VAL A 39 2.59 10.21 4.99
C VAL A 39 3.10 9.23 6.05
N PHE A 40 4.32 8.71 5.89
CA PHE A 40 4.92 7.79 6.85
C PHE A 40 5.08 8.40 8.25
N ALA A 41 5.53 9.66 8.35
CA ALA A 41 5.66 10.35 9.62
C ALA A 41 4.31 10.64 10.29
N ASP A 42 3.31 11.06 9.52
CA ASP A 42 1.98 11.39 10.03
C ASP A 42 1.24 10.14 10.55
N LEU A 43 1.46 8.99 9.91
CA LEU A 43 0.87 7.70 10.29
C LEU A 43 1.74 6.91 11.29
N GLY A 44 2.92 7.42 11.66
CA GLY A 44 3.87 6.72 12.54
C GLY A 44 4.52 5.46 11.93
N LEU A 45 4.36 5.23 10.62
CA LEU A 45 4.91 4.07 9.92
C LEU A 45 6.44 4.09 9.90
N ASP A 46 7.05 5.28 9.91
CA ASP A 46 8.50 5.42 9.79
C ASP A 46 9.27 4.89 11.02
N GLU A 47 8.61 4.80 12.17
CA GLU A 47 9.15 4.25 13.42
C GLU A 47 9.15 2.71 13.42
N LEU A 48 8.33 2.08 12.58
CA LEU A 48 8.13 0.63 12.53
C LEU A 48 9.19 -0.10 11.70
N SER A 49 10.01 0.64 10.94
CA SER A 49 11.17 0.11 10.23
C SER A 49 10.85 -1.08 9.30
N GLY A 50 9.68 -1.08 8.66
CA GLY A 50 9.23 -2.15 7.78
C GLY A 50 8.60 -3.37 8.47
N ASN A 51 8.44 -3.35 9.80
CA ASN A 51 7.70 -4.37 10.53
C ASN A 51 6.28 -3.88 10.86
N TYR A 52 5.31 -4.30 10.05
CA TYR A 52 3.91 -3.92 10.17
C TYR A 52 3.00 -5.11 10.55
N THR A 53 3.60 -6.20 11.03
CA THR A 53 2.96 -7.52 11.16
C THR A 53 1.77 -7.54 12.12
N ASP A 54 1.79 -6.75 13.20
CA ASP A 54 0.76 -6.73 14.26
C ASP A 54 0.50 -5.30 14.76
N THR A 55 0.53 -4.31 13.86
CA THR A 55 0.37 -2.90 14.24
C THR A 55 -0.90 -2.33 13.64
N GLU A 56 -1.69 -1.64 14.47
CA GLU A 56 -2.79 -0.79 13.99
C GLU A 56 -2.35 0.67 13.91
N VAL A 57 -2.78 1.35 12.85
CA VAL A 57 -2.64 2.80 12.66
C VAL A 57 -3.96 3.46 13.02
N ASP A 58 -3.93 4.40 13.97
CA ASP A 58 -5.13 5.08 14.46
C ASP A 58 -5.89 5.77 13.32
N GLY A 59 -7.16 5.40 13.15
CA GLY A 59 -8.02 5.92 12.08
C GLY A 59 -7.77 5.34 10.68
N PHE A 60 -6.82 4.42 10.52
CA PHE A 60 -6.55 3.76 9.24
C PHE A 60 -6.73 2.24 9.28
N GLY A 61 -6.54 1.58 10.42
CA GLY A 61 -6.67 0.11 10.54
C GLY A 61 -5.32 -0.60 10.52
N ASP A 62 -5.26 -1.78 9.90
CA ASP A 62 -4.05 -2.60 9.88
C ASP A 62 -2.88 -1.91 9.11
N ALA A 63 -1.74 -1.73 9.78
CA ALA A 63 -0.59 -1.01 9.21
C ALA A 63 -0.03 -1.69 7.95
N PHE A 64 -0.09 -3.02 7.88
CA PHE A 64 0.41 -3.76 6.73
C PHE A 64 -0.49 -3.52 5.51
N LEU A 65 -1.81 -3.56 5.66
CA LEU A 65 -2.73 -3.25 4.56
C LEU A 65 -2.66 -1.79 4.10
N VAL A 66 -2.42 -0.85 5.02
CA VAL A 66 -2.12 0.55 4.64
C VAL A 66 -0.87 0.62 3.78
N VAL A 67 0.19 -0.09 4.17
CA VAL A 67 1.47 -0.14 3.44
C VAL A 67 1.34 -0.82 2.09
N VAL A 68 0.57 -1.92 1.99
CA VAL A 68 0.27 -2.59 0.73
C VAL A 68 -0.52 -1.65 -0.20
N SER A 69 -1.50 -0.94 0.33
CA SER A 69 -2.27 0.05 -0.43
C SER A 69 -1.35 1.15 -1.00
N LEU A 70 -0.45 1.70 -0.18
CA LEU A 70 0.57 2.66 -0.65
C LEU A 70 1.50 2.06 -1.71
N ALA A 71 1.91 0.80 -1.54
CA ALA A 71 2.78 0.10 -2.49
C ALA A 71 2.14 0.01 -3.89
N VAL A 72 0.84 -0.30 -3.99
CA VAL A 72 0.12 -0.34 -5.27
C VAL A 72 0.05 1.04 -5.92
N LEU A 73 -0.28 2.08 -5.15
CA LEU A 73 -0.33 3.46 -5.65
C LEU A 73 1.07 3.95 -6.09
N MET A 74 2.12 3.55 -5.39
CA MET A 74 3.50 3.84 -5.78
C MET A 74 3.90 3.15 -7.08
N ALA A 75 3.52 1.89 -7.27
CA ALA A 75 3.74 1.17 -8.52
C ALA A 75 3.01 1.86 -9.69
N GLU A 76 1.75 2.25 -9.49
CA GLU A 76 0.97 3.02 -10.47
C GLU A 76 1.67 4.34 -10.83
N ASN A 77 2.09 5.11 -9.82
CA ASN A 77 2.83 6.36 -10.00
C ASN A 77 4.13 6.14 -10.77
N LYS A 78 4.87 5.06 -10.50
CA LYS A 78 6.13 4.74 -11.18
C LYS A 78 5.90 4.37 -12.65
N ALA A 79 4.86 3.61 -12.95
CA ALA A 79 4.53 3.18 -14.30
C ALA A 79 3.97 4.31 -15.18
N HIS A 80 3.14 5.18 -14.60
CA HIS A 80 2.37 6.18 -15.35
C HIS A 80 2.77 7.64 -15.08
N GLY A 81 3.62 7.87 -14.07
CA GLY A 81 4.10 9.20 -13.67
C GLY A 81 3.12 10.00 -12.81
N ALA A 82 1.95 9.43 -12.51
CA ALA A 82 0.92 9.97 -11.63
C ALA A 82 -0.10 8.87 -11.27
N VAL A 83 -0.96 9.14 -10.30
CA VAL A 83 -2.07 8.29 -9.85
C VAL A 83 -3.36 9.08 -9.94
N ASP A 84 -4.38 8.54 -10.60
CA ASP A 84 -5.74 9.07 -10.52
C ASP A 84 -6.48 8.42 -9.35
N LEU A 85 -6.68 9.16 -8.25
CA LEU A 85 -7.31 8.62 -7.04
C LEU A 85 -8.76 8.16 -7.29
N GLY A 86 -9.44 8.65 -8.33
CA GLY A 86 -10.78 8.20 -8.70
C GLY A 86 -10.79 6.75 -9.21
N ASP A 87 -9.68 6.30 -9.81
CA ASP A 87 -9.51 4.91 -10.22
C ASP A 87 -9.28 3.96 -9.02
N PHE A 88 -8.93 4.51 -7.86
CA PHE A 88 -8.65 3.78 -6.62
C PHE A 88 -9.75 3.99 -5.56
N GLY A 89 -10.97 4.34 -5.98
CA GLY A 89 -12.12 4.49 -5.07
C GLY A 89 -12.24 5.85 -4.37
N GLY A 90 -11.36 6.79 -4.70
CA GLY A 90 -11.34 8.15 -4.16
C GLY A 90 -12.10 9.17 -4.99
N VAL A 91 -11.80 10.45 -4.73
CA VAL A 91 -12.26 11.57 -5.56
C VAL A 91 -11.45 11.66 -6.85
N ALA A 92 -12.06 12.17 -7.92
CA ALA A 92 -11.38 12.39 -9.20
C ALA A 92 -10.29 13.49 -9.06
N GLN A 93 -9.07 13.05 -8.76
CA GLN A 93 -7.92 13.89 -8.49
C GLN A 93 -6.65 13.12 -8.88
N THR A 94 -5.82 13.74 -9.72
CA THR A 94 -4.53 13.18 -10.10
C THR A 94 -3.43 13.73 -9.20
N ILE A 95 -2.61 12.85 -8.63
CA ILE A 95 -1.46 13.22 -7.79
C ILE A 95 -0.19 12.53 -8.28
N ARG A 96 0.97 13.07 -7.92
CA ARG A 96 2.26 12.38 -8.05
C ARG A 96 2.79 12.02 -6.68
N LEU A 97 3.38 10.84 -6.57
CA LEU A 97 4.02 10.39 -5.35
C LEU A 97 5.52 10.58 -5.47
N HIS A 98 6.11 11.29 -4.51
CA HIS A 98 7.56 11.36 -4.34
C HIS A 98 7.96 10.43 -3.19
N VAL A 99 8.78 9.43 -3.52
CA VAL A 99 9.18 8.33 -2.63
C VAL A 99 10.68 8.40 -2.45
N GLU A 100 11.14 8.49 -1.20
CA GLU A 100 12.57 8.40 -0.91
C GLU A 100 13.01 6.94 -0.70
N SER A 101 14.32 6.70 -0.73
CA SER A 101 14.87 5.35 -0.60
C SER A 101 14.53 4.68 0.74
N LYS A 102 14.33 5.46 1.81
CA LYS A 102 13.97 4.93 3.14
C LYS A 102 12.61 4.25 3.08
N GLU A 103 11.56 4.94 2.64
CA GLU A 103 10.20 4.41 2.57
C GLU A 103 10.11 3.27 1.57
N ASN A 104 10.76 3.39 0.40
CA ASN A 104 10.81 2.28 -0.56
C ASN A 104 11.43 1.02 0.07
N THR A 105 12.48 1.16 0.87
CA THR A 105 13.12 0.03 1.57
C THR A 105 12.19 -0.59 2.62
N GLN A 106 11.46 0.23 3.38
CA GLN A 106 10.52 -0.28 4.38
C GLN A 106 9.36 -1.04 3.75
N ILE A 107 8.79 -0.53 2.66
CA ILE A 107 7.72 -1.18 1.91
C ILE A 107 8.23 -2.51 1.33
N ASN A 108 9.38 -2.50 0.65
CA ASN A 108 9.97 -3.72 0.11
C ASN A 108 10.25 -4.77 1.19
N THR A 109 10.71 -4.33 2.36
CA THR A 109 10.92 -5.22 3.53
C THR A 109 9.61 -5.84 4.00
N ALA A 110 8.54 -5.05 4.12
CA ALA A 110 7.23 -5.52 4.53
C ALA A 110 6.63 -6.54 3.55
N LEU A 111 6.63 -6.23 2.25
CA LEU A 111 6.13 -7.14 1.21
C LEU A 111 6.91 -8.46 1.21
N LYS A 112 8.24 -8.39 1.36
CA LYS A 112 9.08 -9.58 1.44
C LYS A 112 8.79 -10.42 2.68
N TYR A 113 8.60 -9.80 3.84
CA TYR A 113 8.31 -10.56 5.06
C TYR A 113 6.96 -11.26 4.99
N PHE A 114 5.94 -10.57 4.47
CA PHE A 114 4.65 -11.20 4.23
C PHE A 114 4.75 -12.35 3.23
N ALA A 115 5.46 -12.18 2.12
CA ALA A 115 5.64 -13.26 1.14
C ALA A 115 6.37 -14.50 1.69
N LEU A 116 7.21 -14.34 2.73
CA LEU A 116 7.93 -15.43 3.37
C LEU A 116 7.12 -16.15 4.45
N SER A 117 6.32 -15.40 5.20
CA SER A 117 5.56 -15.89 6.35
C SER A 117 4.24 -15.11 6.49
N PRO A 118 3.27 -15.30 5.57
CA PRO A 118 2.06 -14.49 5.59
C PRO A 118 1.20 -14.79 6.81
N GLU A 119 1.26 -16.01 7.34
CA GLU A 119 0.56 -16.48 8.54
C GLU A 119 1.00 -15.79 9.85
N ASP A 120 2.19 -15.17 9.87
CA ASP A 120 2.69 -14.44 11.04
C ASP A 120 2.02 -13.06 11.17
N HIS A 121 1.37 -12.57 10.11
CA HIS A 121 0.67 -11.28 10.11
C HIS A 121 -0.72 -11.39 10.70
N THR A 122 -1.10 -10.42 11.53
CA THR A 122 -2.44 -10.34 12.13
C THR A 122 -3.54 -10.24 11.09
N VAL A 123 -3.25 -9.59 9.95
CA VAL A 123 -4.15 -9.54 8.81
C VAL A 123 -4.49 -10.93 8.23
N ALA A 124 -3.65 -11.95 8.45
CA ALA A 124 -3.88 -13.30 7.93
C ALA A 124 -5.21 -13.90 8.41
N GLU A 125 -5.69 -13.50 9.60
CA GLU A 125 -6.99 -13.92 10.12
C GLU A 125 -8.18 -13.47 9.26
N ARG A 126 -7.96 -12.53 8.32
CA ARG A 126 -8.99 -12.02 7.38
C ARG A 126 -9.10 -12.83 6.09
N PHE A 127 -8.19 -13.78 5.84
CA PHE A 127 -8.08 -14.51 4.57
C PHE A 127 -8.11 -16.01 4.82
N ASP A 128 -8.74 -16.78 3.93
CA ASP A 128 -8.57 -18.23 3.90
C ASP A 128 -7.18 -18.61 3.35
N GLU A 129 -6.74 -19.86 3.54
CA GLU A 129 -5.38 -20.32 3.17
C GLU A 129 -5.04 -20.09 1.68
N ASP A 130 -6.00 -20.31 0.80
CA ASP A 130 -5.85 -20.09 -0.66
C ASP A 130 -5.70 -18.59 -0.98
N GLU A 131 -6.52 -17.74 -0.36
CA GLU A 131 -6.47 -16.28 -0.56
C GLU A 131 -5.17 -15.69 0.00
N LEU A 132 -4.72 -16.19 1.16
CA LEU A 132 -3.49 -15.75 1.80
C LEU A 132 -2.26 -16.11 0.95
N THR A 133 -2.25 -17.31 0.37
CA THR A 133 -1.19 -17.76 -0.55
C THR A 133 -1.17 -16.91 -1.82
N GLU A 134 -2.34 -16.66 -2.42
CA GLU A 134 -2.44 -15.84 -3.62
C GLU A 134 -2.00 -14.40 -3.36
N LEU A 135 -2.39 -13.82 -2.22
CA LEU A 135 -1.94 -12.50 -1.80
C LEU A 135 -0.41 -12.46 -1.62
N ALA A 136 0.19 -13.47 -0.99
CA ALA A 136 1.64 -13.53 -0.82
C ALA A 136 2.39 -13.54 -2.16
N ASP A 137 1.94 -14.35 -3.13
CA ASP A 137 2.49 -14.41 -4.48
C ASP A 137 2.31 -13.08 -5.24
N LEU A 138 1.17 -12.42 -5.08
CA LEU A 138 0.91 -11.11 -5.68
C LEU A 138 1.81 -10.01 -5.07
N LEU A 139 2.01 -10.02 -3.76
CA LEU A 139 2.85 -9.02 -3.09
C LEU A 139 4.34 -9.18 -3.42
N GLU A 140 4.82 -10.39 -3.64
CA GLU A 140 6.18 -10.62 -4.15
C GLU A 140 6.35 -10.09 -5.58
N GLN A 141 5.34 -10.22 -6.43
CA GLN A 141 5.34 -9.62 -7.77
C GLN A 141 5.29 -8.09 -7.72
N LEU A 142 4.44 -7.52 -6.85
CA LEU A 142 4.35 -6.07 -6.62
C LEU A 142 5.70 -5.52 -6.15
N ARG A 143 6.38 -6.22 -5.24
CA ARG A 143 7.72 -5.87 -4.77
C ARG A 143 8.70 -5.70 -5.94
N GLY A 144 8.65 -6.59 -6.93
CA GLY A 144 9.45 -6.49 -8.15
C GLY A 144 9.14 -5.27 -9.04
N GLN A 145 7.95 -4.69 -8.94
CA GLN A 145 7.61 -3.45 -9.67
C GLN A 145 8.20 -2.20 -8.99
N LEU A 146 8.45 -2.28 -7.68
CA LEU A 146 8.96 -1.16 -6.88
C LEU A 146 10.50 -1.03 -6.95
N ASP A 147 11.22 -2.10 -7.32
CA ASP A 147 12.68 -2.13 -7.49
C ASP A 147 13.20 -1.22 -8.62
#